data_AF-Q9UNS2-F1
#
_entry.id   AF-Q9UNS2-F1
#
_cell.length_a   1.000
_cell.length_b   1.000
_cell.length_c   1.000
_cell.angle_alpha   90.00
_cell.angle_beta   90.00
_cell.angle_gamma   90.00
#
_symmetry.space_group_name_H-M   'P 1'
#
loop_
_entity.id
_entity.type
_entity.pdbx_description
1 polymer ?
#
loop_
_entity_poly.entity_id
_entity_poly.type
_entity_poly.pdbx_seq_one_letter_code
_entity_poly.pdbx_strand_id
1 'polypeptide(L)'
;MASALEQFVNSVRQLSAQGQMTQLCELINKSGELLAKNLSHLDTVLGALDVQEHSLGVLAVLFVKFSMPSVPDFETLFSQVQLFISTCNGEHIRYATDTFAGLCHQLTNALVERKQPLRGIGILKQAIDKMQMNTNQLTSIHADLCQLCLLAKCFKPALPYLDVDMMDICKENGAYDAKHFLCYYYYGGMIYTGLKNFERALYFYEQAITTPAMAVSHIMLESYKKYILVSLILLGKVQQLPKYTSQIVGRFIKPLSNAYHELAQVYSTNNPSELRNLVNKHSETFTRDNNMGLVKQCLSSLYKKNIQRLTKTFLTLSLQDMASRVQLSGPQEAEKYVLHMIEDGEIFASINQKDGMVSFHDNPEKYNNPAMLHNIDQEMLKCIELDERLKAMDQEITVNPQFVQKSMGSQEDDSGNKPSSYS
;
A
#
# COMPACT_ATOMS: atom_id res chain seq x y z
N MET A 1 -19.91 -40.89 -14.59
CA MET A 1 -19.14 -39.63 -14.41
C MET A 1 -20.05 -38.45 -14.10
N ALA A 2 -21.18 -38.26 -14.80
CA ALA A 2 -22.22 -37.29 -14.40
C ALA A 2 -22.74 -37.48 -12.96
N SER A 3 -22.86 -38.72 -12.50
CA SER A 3 -23.32 -39.04 -11.14
C SER A 3 -22.47 -38.44 -10.01
N ALA A 4 -21.15 -38.32 -10.19
CA ALA A 4 -20.27 -37.75 -9.17
C ALA A 4 -20.43 -36.23 -9.05
N LEU A 5 -20.67 -35.55 -10.17
CA LEU A 5 -20.96 -34.12 -10.19
C LEU A 5 -22.36 -33.83 -9.65
N GLU A 6 -23.36 -34.64 -10.01
CA GLU A 6 -24.72 -34.53 -9.44
C GLU A 6 -24.70 -34.78 -7.93
N GLN A 7 -23.91 -35.76 -7.45
CA GLN A 7 -23.71 -35.96 -6.01
C GLN A 7 -23.02 -34.78 -5.35
N PHE A 8 -22.04 -34.14 -6.02
CA PHE A 8 -21.42 -32.91 -5.53
C PHE A 8 -22.44 -31.76 -5.44
N VAL A 9 -23.26 -31.55 -6.48
CA VAL A 9 -24.31 -30.51 -6.45
C VAL A 9 -25.31 -30.77 -5.33
N ASN A 10 -25.73 -32.03 -5.15
CA ASN A 10 -26.69 -32.41 -4.12
C ASN A 10 -26.10 -32.28 -2.71
N SER A 11 -24.82 -32.63 -2.51
CA SER A 11 -24.16 -32.44 -1.22
C SER A 11 -23.95 -30.95 -0.91
N VAL A 12 -23.60 -30.13 -1.90
CA VAL A 12 -23.51 -28.67 -1.76
C VAL A 12 -24.87 -28.08 -1.38
N ARG A 13 -25.96 -28.53 -2.00
CA ARG A 13 -27.33 -28.11 -1.65
C ARG A 13 -27.74 -28.52 -0.24
N GLN A 14 -27.47 -29.77 0.15
CA GLN A 14 -27.79 -30.23 1.50
C GLN A 14 -27.00 -29.50 2.57
N LEU A 15 -25.69 -29.38 2.39
CA LEU A 15 -24.80 -28.75 3.39
C LEU A 15 -25.06 -27.24 3.49
N SER A 16 -25.37 -26.58 2.37
CA SER A 16 -25.79 -25.18 2.39
C SER A 16 -27.11 -24.98 3.14
N ALA A 17 -28.12 -25.82 2.86
CA ALA A 17 -29.41 -25.77 3.56
C ALA A 17 -29.29 -26.09 5.07
N GLN A 18 -28.28 -26.87 5.46
CA GLN A 18 -28.00 -27.22 6.87
C GLN A 18 -27.09 -26.21 7.59
N GLY A 19 -26.54 -25.22 6.89
CA GLY A 19 -25.62 -24.23 7.48
C GLY A 19 -24.24 -24.79 7.87
N GLN A 20 -23.89 -26.02 7.47
CA GLN A 20 -22.59 -26.64 7.79
C GLN A 20 -21.51 -26.22 6.79
N MET A 21 -21.13 -24.94 6.85
CA MET A 21 -20.20 -24.30 5.92
C MET A 21 -18.77 -24.85 6.01
N THR A 22 -18.33 -25.32 7.18
CA THR A 22 -16.99 -25.90 7.37
C THR A 22 -16.81 -27.23 6.65
N GLN A 23 -17.80 -28.13 6.73
CA GLN A 23 -17.80 -29.36 5.95
C GLN A 23 -17.87 -29.09 4.45
N LEU A 24 -18.59 -28.03 4.05
CA LEU A 24 -18.64 -27.60 2.66
C LEU A 24 -17.25 -27.14 2.15
N CYS A 25 -16.49 -26.38 2.95
CA CYS A 25 -15.10 -26.02 2.61
C CYS A 25 -14.22 -27.26 2.40
N GLU A 26 -14.33 -28.26 3.27
CA GLU A 26 -13.53 -29.48 3.17
C GLU A 26 -13.92 -30.31 1.93
N LEU A 27 -15.21 -30.34 1.60
CA LEU A 27 -15.73 -30.98 0.39
C LEU A 27 -15.25 -30.28 -0.87
N ILE A 28 -15.20 -28.94 -0.87
CA ILE A 28 -14.63 -28.14 -1.96
C ILE A 28 -13.16 -28.47 -2.18
N ASN A 29 -12.37 -28.53 -1.11
CA ASN A 29 -10.94 -28.82 -1.21
C ASN A 29 -10.68 -30.23 -1.78
N LYS A 30 -11.51 -31.21 -1.42
CA LYS A 30 -11.43 -32.59 -1.94
C LYS A 30 -11.98 -32.75 -3.36
N SER A 31 -12.90 -31.89 -3.78
CA SER A 31 -13.58 -32.00 -5.09
C SER A 31 -12.88 -31.27 -6.23
N GLY A 32 -11.83 -30.49 -5.96
CA GLY A 32 -11.06 -29.77 -6.99
C GLY A 32 -10.59 -30.67 -8.15
N GLU A 33 -10.09 -31.87 -7.87
CA GLU A 33 -9.69 -32.82 -8.91
C GLU A 33 -10.87 -33.41 -9.71
N LEU A 34 -12.02 -33.60 -9.07
CA LEU A 34 -13.23 -34.12 -9.71
C LEU A 34 -13.87 -33.09 -10.64
N LEU A 35 -13.84 -31.82 -10.23
CA LEU A 35 -14.31 -30.69 -11.03
C LEU A 35 -13.38 -30.46 -12.24
N ALA A 36 -12.06 -30.55 -12.04
CA ALA A 36 -11.07 -30.39 -13.11
C ALA A 36 -11.23 -31.45 -14.22
N LYS A 37 -11.71 -32.66 -13.89
CA LYS A 37 -11.93 -33.75 -14.86
C LYS A 37 -13.21 -33.60 -15.70
N ASN A 38 -14.17 -32.76 -15.28
CA ASN A 38 -15.50 -32.68 -15.92
C ASN A 38 -15.88 -31.26 -16.34
N LEU A 39 -14.94 -30.55 -16.98
CA LEU A 39 -15.05 -29.13 -17.32
C LEU A 39 -16.25 -28.77 -18.21
N SER A 40 -16.59 -29.63 -19.16
CA SER A 40 -17.68 -29.42 -20.13
C SER A 40 -19.07 -29.36 -19.49
N HIS A 41 -19.23 -29.94 -18.29
CA HIS A 41 -20.50 -29.96 -17.56
C HIS A 41 -20.56 -28.89 -16.47
N LEU A 42 -19.48 -28.14 -16.24
CA LEU A 42 -19.42 -27.15 -15.17
C LEU A 42 -20.36 -25.97 -15.40
N ASP A 43 -20.65 -25.57 -16.65
CA ASP A 43 -21.66 -24.53 -16.91
C ASP A 43 -23.08 -25.02 -16.58
N THR A 44 -23.38 -26.30 -16.81
CA THR A 44 -24.65 -26.91 -16.41
C THR A 44 -24.76 -26.99 -14.88
N VAL A 45 -23.64 -27.30 -14.20
CA VAL A 45 -23.55 -27.27 -12.74
C VAL A 45 -23.72 -25.85 -12.20
N LEU A 46 -23.10 -24.84 -12.82
CA LEU A 46 -23.23 -23.44 -12.43
C LEU A 46 -24.68 -22.95 -12.56
N GLY A 47 -25.37 -23.33 -13.63
CA GLY A 47 -26.78 -23.00 -13.84
C GLY A 47 -27.74 -23.71 -12.87
N ALA A 48 -27.31 -24.80 -12.24
CA ALA A 48 -28.09 -25.50 -11.23
C ALA A 48 -27.87 -24.95 -9.81
N LEU A 49 -26.82 -24.17 -9.57
CA LEU A 49 -26.52 -23.61 -8.25
C LEU A 49 -27.02 -22.17 -8.17
N ASP A 50 -27.80 -21.86 -7.14
CA ASP A 50 -28.08 -20.45 -6.79
C ASP A 50 -26.81 -19.81 -6.23
N VAL A 51 -26.41 -18.67 -6.79
CA VAL A 51 -25.20 -17.92 -6.41
C VAL A 51 -25.28 -17.38 -4.98
N GLN A 52 -26.48 -17.10 -4.45
CA GLN A 52 -26.62 -16.61 -3.07
C GLN A 52 -26.53 -17.73 -2.04
N GLU A 53 -27.21 -18.85 -2.30
CA GLU A 53 -27.23 -19.98 -1.36
C GLU A 53 -26.00 -20.88 -1.50
N HIS A 54 -25.47 -21.06 -2.71
CA HIS A 54 -24.38 -22.00 -3.00
C HIS A 54 -23.11 -21.30 -3.47
N SER A 55 -22.87 -20.08 -2.97
CA SER A 55 -21.72 -19.24 -3.33
C SER A 55 -20.38 -19.98 -3.26
N LEU A 56 -20.18 -20.81 -2.24
CA LEU A 56 -18.95 -21.58 -2.03
C LEU A 56 -18.71 -22.64 -3.13
N GLY A 57 -19.78 -23.32 -3.57
CA GLY A 57 -19.70 -24.29 -4.65
C GLY A 57 -19.43 -23.63 -6.00
N VAL A 58 -20.09 -22.48 -6.24
CA VAL A 58 -19.88 -21.66 -7.45
C VAL A 58 -18.43 -21.14 -7.50
N LEU A 59 -17.88 -20.70 -6.37
CA LEU A 59 -16.47 -20.30 -6.25
C LEU A 59 -15.50 -21.39 -6.64
N ALA A 60 -15.69 -22.59 -6.08
CA ALA A 60 -14.82 -23.73 -6.36
C ALA A 60 -14.78 -24.04 -7.85
N VAL A 61 -15.96 -24.04 -8.49
CA VAL A 61 -16.10 -24.25 -9.93
C VAL A 61 -15.40 -23.15 -10.74
N LEU A 62 -15.62 -21.88 -10.38
CA LEU A 62 -14.98 -20.75 -11.05
C LEU A 62 -13.46 -20.79 -10.90
N PHE A 63 -12.96 -21.06 -9.69
CA PHE A 63 -11.53 -21.16 -9.40
C PHE A 63 -10.86 -22.26 -10.25
N VAL A 64 -11.49 -23.44 -10.33
CA VAL A 64 -11.01 -24.53 -11.19
C VAL A 64 -11.03 -24.14 -12.67
N LYS A 65 -12.05 -23.40 -13.14
CA LYS A 65 -12.09 -22.89 -14.52
C LYS A 65 -10.94 -21.92 -14.82
N PHE A 66 -10.55 -21.05 -13.89
CA PHE A 66 -9.39 -20.15 -14.06
C PHE A 66 -8.06 -20.85 -13.94
N SER A 67 -8.00 -21.97 -13.21
CA SER A 67 -6.76 -22.75 -13.09
C SER A 67 -6.37 -23.47 -14.39
N MET A 68 -7.22 -23.46 -15.43
CA MET A 68 -6.92 -24.05 -16.72
C MET A 68 -5.90 -23.23 -17.53
N PRO A 69 -4.98 -23.89 -18.26
CA PRO A 69 -3.93 -23.22 -19.04
C PRO A 69 -4.43 -22.49 -20.30
N SER A 70 -5.67 -22.72 -20.75
CA SER A 70 -6.26 -21.98 -21.87
C SER A 70 -7.77 -21.90 -21.68
N VAL A 71 -8.28 -20.68 -21.48
CA VAL A 71 -9.71 -20.39 -21.31
C VAL A 71 -10.26 -19.94 -22.68
N PRO A 72 -11.01 -20.78 -23.41
CA PRO A 72 -11.45 -20.45 -24.77
C PRO A 72 -12.36 -19.21 -24.81
N ASP A 73 -13.23 -19.05 -23.80
CA ASP A 73 -14.20 -17.95 -23.70
C ASP A 73 -14.01 -17.13 -22.42
N PHE A 74 -12.83 -16.53 -22.25
CA PHE A 74 -12.53 -15.66 -21.11
C PHE A 74 -13.59 -14.58 -20.85
N GLU A 75 -14.23 -14.04 -21.89
CA GLU A 75 -15.23 -12.98 -21.72
C GLU A 75 -16.48 -13.50 -21.01
N THR A 76 -16.94 -14.71 -21.35
CA THR A 76 -18.06 -15.34 -20.66
C THR A 76 -17.69 -15.66 -19.22
N LEU A 77 -16.49 -16.19 -18.99
CA LEU A 77 -15.99 -16.49 -17.65
C LEU A 77 -15.83 -15.23 -16.80
N PHE A 78 -15.33 -14.14 -17.39
CA PHE A 78 -15.22 -12.84 -16.73
C PHE A 78 -16.60 -12.31 -16.33
N SER A 79 -17.59 -12.40 -17.22
CA SER A 79 -18.97 -12.00 -16.90
C SER A 79 -19.59 -12.85 -15.79
N GLN A 80 -19.30 -14.15 -15.76
CA GLN A 80 -19.72 -15.05 -14.68
C GLN A 80 -19.09 -14.67 -13.35
N VAL A 81 -17.78 -14.36 -13.31
CA VAL A 81 -17.12 -13.88 -12.08
C VAL A 81 -17.67 -12.52 -11.65
N GLN A 82 -17.88 -11.60 -12.58
CA GLN A 82 -18.44 -10.30 -12.27
C GLN A 82 -19.82 -10.44 -11.62
N LEU A 83 -20.70 -11.26 -12.22
CA LEU A 83 -22.01 -11.55 -11.64
C LEU A 83 -21.85 -12.17 -10.25
N PHE A 84 -21.00 -13.19 -10.13
CA PHE A 84 -20.72 -13.87 -8.88
C PHE A 84 -20.29 -12.90 -7.76
N ILE A 85 -19.27 -12.07 -7.98
CA ILE A 85 -18.77 -11.11 -6.98
C ILE A 85 -19.85 -10.10 -6.59
N SER A 86 -20.70 -9.70 -7.54
CA SER A 86 -21.78 -8.74 -7.26
C SER A 86 -22.91 -9.32 -6.41
N THR A 87 -23.29 -10.59 -6.62
CA THR A 87 -24.46 -11.20 -5.98
C THR A 87 -24.13 -12.12 -4.81
N CYS A 88 -22.87 -12.50 -4.63
CA CYS A 88 -22.44 -13.44 -3.60
C CYS A 88 -22.76 -12.98 -2.16
N ASN A 89 -23.15 -13.94 -1.32
CA ASN A 89 -23.27 -13.77 0.12
C ASN A 89 -21.87 -13.71 0.77
N GLY A 90 -21.52 -12.58 1.38
CA GLY A 90 -20.21 -12.35 2.01
C GLY A 90 -19.97 -13.23 3.24
N GLU A 91 -21.02 -13.71 3.91
CA GLU A 91 -20.89 -14.55 5.10
C GLU A 91 -20.29 -15.92 4.76
N HIS A 92 -20.70 -16.51 3.65
CA HIS A 92 -20.14 -17.78 3.17
C HIS A 92 -18.68 -17.61 2.70
N ILE A 93 -18.34 -16.47 2.09
CA ILE A 93 -16.97 -16.18 1.62
C ILE A 93 -15.97 -16.17 2.76
N ARG A 94 -16.36 -15.69 3.93
CA ARG A 94 -15.51 -15.63 5.12
C ARG A 94 -15.04 -17.01 5.60
N TYR A 95 -15.72 -18.09 5.21
CA TYR A 95 -15.27 -19.46 5.51
C TYR A 95 -14.27 -20.03 4.49
N ALA A 96 -14.26 -19.52 3.25
CA ALA A 96 -13.37 -19.96 2.17
C ALA A 96 -12.59 -18.79 1.55
N THR A 97 -12.02 -17.96 2.41
CA THR A 97 -11.18 -16.81 2.05
C THR A 97 -10.00 -17.22 1.16
N ASP A 98 -9.41 -18.41 1.39
CA ASP A 98 -8.30 -18.95 0.60
C ASP A 98 -8.63 -19.09 -0.89
N THR A 99 -9.74 -19.74 -1.22
CA THR A 99 -10.20 -19.95 -2.60
C THR A 99 -10.70 -18.66 -3.23
N PHE A 100 -11.34 -17.78 -2.45
CA PHE A 100 -11.83 -16.48 -2.91
C PHE A 100 -10.68 -15.52 -3.27
N ALA A 101 -9.69 -15.38 -2.39
CA ALA A 101 -8.47 -14.64 -2.67
C ALA A 101 -7.72 -15.25 -3.84
N GLY A 102 -7.58 -16.58 -3.87
CA GLY A 102 -7.01 -17.30 -5.00
C GLY A 102 -7.69 -16.93 -6.33
N LEU A 103 -9.01 -16.92 -6.38
CA LEU A 103 -9.78 -16.54 -7.57
C LEU A 103 -9.48 -15.10 -7.99
N CYS A 104 -9.43 -14.18 -7.03
CA CYS A 104 -9.09 -12.78 -7.28
C CYS A 104 -7.66 -12.64 -7.83
N HIS A 105 -6.68 -13.35 -7.27
CA HIS A 105 -5.30 -13.37 -7.75
C HIS A 105 -5.20 -13.91 -9.18
N GLN A 106 -5.92 -14.99 -9.50
CA GLN A 106 -5.96 -15.54 -10.86
C GLN A 106 -6.64 -14.58 -11.84
N LEU A 107 -7.75 -13.96 -11.45
CA LEU A 107 -8.43 -12.94 -12.25
C LEU A 107 -7.48 -11.77 -12.53
N THR A 108 -6.77 -11.29 -11.52
CA THR A 108 -5.77 -10.21 -11.63
C THR A 108 -4.68 -10.60 -12.63
N ASN A 109 -4.05 -11.76 -12.46
CA ASN A 109 -3.01 -12.24 -13.37
C ASN A 109 -3.50 -12.34 -14.82
N ALA A 110 -4.70 -12.89 -15.03
CA ALA A 110 -5.27 -13.00 -16.37
C ALA A 110 -5.58 -11.63 -17.01
N LEU A 111 -6.05 -10.65 -16.22
CA LEU A 111 -6.29 -9.29 -16.71
C LEU A 111 -4.98 -8.54 -17.02
N VAL A 112 -3.94 -8.78 -16.23
CA VAL A 112 -2.59 -8.25 -16.45
C VAL A 112 -2.01 -8.79 -17.76
N GLU A 113 -2.09 -10.11 -17.98
CA GLU A 113 -1.60 -10.76 -19.19
C GLU A 113 -2.33 -10.25 -20.45
N ARG A 114 -3.66 -10.05 -20.35
CA ARG A 114 -4.50 -9.52 -21.44
C ARG A 114 -4.43 -8.01 -21.61
N LYS A 115 -3.67 -7.29 -20.78
CA LYS A 115 -3.53 -5.81 -20.79
C LYS A 115 -4.86 -5.05 -20.67
N GLN A 116 -5.86 -5.61 -19.98
CA GLN A 116 -7.16 -4.95 -19.73
C GLN A 116 -7.47 -4.80 -18.23
N PRO A 117 -6.59 -4.15 -17.43
CA PRO A 117 -6.74 -4.08 -15.98
C PRO A 117 -7.90 -3.21 -15.50
N LEU A 118 -8.36 -2.25 -16.30
CA LEU A 118 -9.35 -1.23 -15.88
C LEU A 118 -10.68 -1.84 -15.43
N ARG A 119 -11.17 -2.86 -16.14
CA ARG A 119 -12.44 -3.53 -15.81
C ARG A 119 -12.40 -4.36 -14.53
N GLY A 120 -11.21 -4.82 -14.14
CA GLY A 120 -11.02 -5.60 -12.91
C GLY A 120 -11.14 -4.76 -11.64
N ILE A 121 -10.79 -3.47 -11.70
CA ILE A 121 -10.76 -2.59 -10.53
C ILE A 121 -12.12 -2.53 -9.84
N GLY A 122 -13.20 -2.35 -10.60
CA GLY A 122 -14.56 -2.28 -10.05
C GLY A 122 -15.03 -3.59 -9.42
N ILE A 123 -14.53 -4.73 -9.92
CA ILE A 123 -14.85 -6.08 -9.41
C ILE A 123 -14.05 -6.35 -8.13
N LEU A 124 -12.74 -6.08 -8.14
CA LEU A 124 -11.90 -6.27 -6.98
C LEU A 124 -12.31 -5.39 -5.81
N LYS A 125 -12.79 -4.18 -6.08
CA LYS A 125 -13.40 -3.30 -5.08
C LYS A 125 -14.52 -4.01 -4.32
N GLN A 126 -15.48 -4.56 -5.06
CA GLN A 126 -16.62 -5.29 -4.47
C GLN A 126 -16.16 -6.55 -3.75
N ALA A 127 -15.15 -7.25 -4.29
CA ALA A 127 -14.57 -8.43 -3.66
C ALA A 127 -13.94 -8.10 -2.30
N ILE A 128 -13.21 -6.98 -2.20
CA ILE A 128 -12.65 -6.48 -0.93
C ILE A 128 -13.76 -6.16 0.06
N ASP A 129 -14.77 -5.39 -0.37
CA ASP A 129 -15.88 -4.98 0.49
C ASP A 129 -16.67 -6.18 1.05
N LYS A 130 -16.75 -7.27 0.29
CA LYS A 130 -17.40 -8.52 0.71
C LYS A 130 -16.55 -9.37 1.66
N MET A 131 -15.22 -9.33 1.50
CA MET A 131 -14.33 -10.18 2.27
C MET A 131 -13.97 -9.58 3.63
N GLN A 132 -13.80 -8.25 3.71
CA GLN A 132 -13.45 -7.58 4.96
C GLN A 132 -14.58 -7.70 6.00
N MET A 133 -14.23 -7.97 7.26
CA MET A 133 -15.14 -7.83 8.39
C MET A 133 -15.35 -6.37 8.75
N ASN A 134 -14.23 -5.67 8.84
CA ASN A 134 -14.12 -4.27 9.20
C ASN A 134 -13.29 -3.57 8.12
N THR A 135 -13.51 -2.27 7.94
CA THR A 135 -12.79 -1.44 6.95
C THR A 135 -11.28 -1.37 7.17
N ASN A 136 -10.79 -1.89 8.29
CA ASN A 136 -9.40 -1.77 8.72
C ASN A 136 -8.62 -3.09 8.52
N GLN A 137 -9.20 -4.07 7.84
CA GLN A 137 -8.54 -5.36 7.55
C GLN A 137 -7.84 -5.34 6.19
N LEU A 138 -6.53 -5.57 6.22
CA LEU A 138 -5.72 -5.76 5.03
C LEU A 138 -5.87 -7.19 4.51
N THR A 139 -6.49 -7.31 3.34
CA THR A 139 -6.59 -8.56 2.60
C THR A 139 -5.58 -8.63 1.46
N SER A 140 -5.26 -9.83 0.95
CA SER A 140 -4.31 -9.98 -0.16
C SER A 140 -4.80 -9.30 -1.46
N ILE A 141 -6.12 -9.21 -1.64
CA ILE A 141 -6.79 -8.60 -2.80
C ILE A 141 -6.52 -7.09 -2.88
N HIS A 142 -6.19 -6.42 -1.76
CA HIS A 142 -5.78 -5.02 -1.79
C HIS A 142 -4.52 -4.79 -2.62
N ALA A 143 -3.57 -5.73 -2.57
CA ALA A 143 -2.36 -5.67 -3.38
C ALA A 143 -2.69 -5.74 -4.87
N ASP A 144 -3.60 -6.64 -5.24
CA ASP A 144 -4.07 -6.81 -6.61
C ASP A 144 -4.82 -5.57 -7.12
N LEU A 145 -5.69 -4.99 -6.30
CA LEU A 145 -6.40 -3.75 -6.63
C LEU A 145 -5.40 -2.64 -6.98
N CYS A 146 -4.38 -2.47 -6.13
CA CYS A 146 -3.30 -1.50 -6.37
C CYS A 146 -2.52 -1.82 -7.64
N GLN A 147 -2.22 -3.10 -7.90
CA GLN A 147 -1.53 -3.53 -9.11
C GLN A 147 -2.33 -3.18 -10.38
N LEU A 148 -3.63 -3.49 -10.41
CA LEU A 148 -4.50 -3.17 -11.54
C LEU A 148 -4.64 -1.67 -11.74
N CYS A 149 -4.83 -0.90 -10.67
CA CYS A 149 -4.91 0.57 -10.73
C CYS A 149 -3.62 1.18 -11.27
N LEU A 150 -2.47 0.64 -10.87
CA LEU A 150 -1.16 1.11 -11.31
C LEU A 150 -0.94 0.85 -12.81
N LEU A 151 -1.33 -0.33 -13.30
CA LEU A 151 -1.23 -0.69 -14.72
C LEU A 151 -2.24 0.08 -15.59
N ALA A 152 -3.46 0.29 -15.09
CA ALA A 152 -4.50 1.08 -15.75
C ALA A 152 -4.23 2.60 -15.71
N LYS A 153 -3.24 3.05 -14.92
CA LYS A 153 -2.96 4.47 -14.61
C LYS A 153 -4.20 5.22 -14.08
N CYS A 154 -5.09 4.52 -13.37
CA CYS A 154 -6.30 5.08 -12.77
C CYS A 154 -6.25 4.91 -11.25
N PHE A 155 -5.77 5.93 -10.55
CA PHE A 155 -5.48 5.84 -9.11
C PHE A 155 -6.68 6.16 -8.20
N LYS A 156 -7.61 6.98 -8.69
CA LYS A 156 -8.74 7.48 -7.91
C LYS A 156 -9.62 6.40 -7.23
N PRO A 157 -9.92 5.24 -7.86
CA PRO A 157 -10.73 4.21 -7.20
C PRO A 157 -10.01 3.46 -6.08
N ALA A 158 -8.67 3.47 -6.02
CA ALA A 158 -7.90 2.79 -4.98
C ALA A 158 -7.75 3.63 -3.69
N LEU A 159 -7.88 4.96 -3.80
CA LEU A 159 -7.68 5.88 -2.67
C LEU A 159 -8.50 5.56 -1.42
N PRO A 160 -9.82 5.24 -1.50
CA PRO A 160 -10.61 4.95 -0.31
C PRO A 160 -10.08 3.78 0.52
N TYR A 161 -9.36 2.83 -0.10
CA TYR A 161 -8.76 1.69 0.58
C TYR A 161 -7.35 2.01 1.09
N LEU A 162 -6.63 2.89 0.40
CA LEU A 162 -5.27 3.30 0.76
C LEU A 162 -5.24 4.37 1.86
N ASP A 163 -6.26 5.22 1.94
CA ASP A 163 -6.35 6.32 2.90
C ASP A 163 -6.66 5.81 4.32
N VAL A 164 -7.20 4.59 4.44
CA VAL A 164 -7.48 3.94 5.72
C VAL A 164 -6.22 3.24 6.24
N ASP A 165 -5.80 3.57 7.47
CA ASP A 165 -4.75 2.85 8.18
C ASP A 165 -5.27 1.48 8.66
N MET A 166 -4.93 0.43 7.92
CA MET A 166 -5.32 -0.94 8.24
C MET A 166 -4.55 -1.45 9.47
N MET A 167 -5.27 -2.02 10.43
CA MET A 167 -4.73 -2.46 11.73
C MET A 167 -4.56 -3.97 11.83
N ASP A 168 -5.38 -4.73 11.12
CA ASP A 168 -5.39 -6.19 11.16
C ASP A 168 -5.15 -6.76 9.75
N ILE A 169 -4.49 -7.91 9.67
CA ILE A 169 -4.20 -8.59 8.41
C ILE A 169 -5.08 -9.83 8.36
N CYS A 170 -5.99 -9.89 7.38
CA CYS A 170 -6.81 -11.07 7.19
C CYS A 170 -5.90 -12.23 6.75
N LYS A 171 -5.82 -13.28 7.58
CA LYS A 171 -4.90 -14.40 7.36
C LYS A 171 -5.33 -15.34 6.23
N GLU A 172 -6.54 -15.19 5.70
CA GLU A 172 -7.05 -15.99 4.57
C GLU A 172 -6.91 -17.50 4.79
N ASN A 173 -7.25 -18.04 5.97
CA ASN A 173 -6.99 -19.44 6.34
C ASN A 173 -5.52 -19.90 6.17
N GLY A 174 -4.57 -18.97 6.25
CA GLY A 174 -3.13 -19.22 6.06
C GLY A 174 -2.63 -18.97 4.64
N ALA A 175 -3.50 -18.60 3.68
CA ALA A 175 -3.11 -18.31 2.30
C ALA A 175 -2.43 -16.93 2.11
N TYR A 176 -2.37 -16.10 3.17
CA TYR A 176 -1.76 -14.78 3.08
C TYR A 176 -0.23 -14.84 2.99
N ASP A 177 0.32 -14.62 1.79
CA ASP A 177 1.77 -14.48 1.59
C ASP A 177 2.27 -13.07 1.94
N ALA A 178 3.46 -12.98 2.54
CA ALA A 178 4.14 -11.72 2.87
C ALA A 178 4.41 -10.85 1.63
N LYS A 179 4.49 -11.45 0.44
CA LYS A 179 4.61 -10.70 -0.82
C LYS A 179 3.41 -9.80 -1.07
N HIS A 180 2.19 -10.20 -0.72
CA HIS A 180 1.01 -9.36 -0.92
C HIS A 180 1.07 -8.11 -0.03
N PHE A 181 1.53 -8.25 1.22
CA PHE A 181 1.79 -7.11 2.10
C PHE A 181 2.82 -6.16 1.48
N LEU A 182 3.97 -6.69 1.04
CA LEU A 182 5.01 -5.90 0.41
C LEU A 182 4.52 -5.19 -0.87
N CYS A 183 3.77 -5.90 -1.72
CA CYS A 183 3.18 -5.36 -2.94
C CYS A 183 2.14 -4.28 -2.64
N TYR A 184 1.27 -4.48 -1.66
CA TYR A 184 0.28 -3.48 -1.25
C TYR A 184 0.95 -2.16 -0.86
N TYR A 185 1.91 -2.20 0.06
CA TYR A 185 2.59 -0.99 0.51
C TYR A 185 3.48 -0.38 -0.58
N TYR A 186 4.15 -1.20 -1.40
CA TYR A 186 4.97 -0.70 -2.50
C TYR A 186 4.13 -0.04 -3.61
N TYR A 187 3.06 -0.71 -4.07
CA TYR A 187 2.15 -0.17 -5.09
C TYR A 187 1.34 1.00 -4.56
N GLY A 188 0.87 0.96 -3.32
CA GLY A 188 0.24 2.08 -2.64
C GLY A 188 1.17 3.30 -2.56
N GLY A 189 2.45 3.09 -2.20
CA GLY A 189 3.46 4.13 -2.24
C GLY A 189 3.66 4.71 -3.64
N MET A 190 3.66 3.87 -4.70
CA MET A 190 3.73 4.34 -6.09
C MET A 190 2.50 5.15 -6.51
N ILE A 191 1.31 4.74 -6.06
CA ILE A 191 0.05 5.46 -6.32
C ILE A 191 0.10 6.85 -5.68
N TYR A 192 0.45 6.94 -4.40
CA TYR A 192 0.59 8.23 -3.71
C TYR A 192 1.68 9.11 -4.33
N THR A 193 2.81 8.51 -4.74
CA THR A 193 3.87 9.22 -5.46
C THR A 193 3.37 9.76 -6.79
N GLY A 194 2.57 8.98 -7.53
CA GLY A 194 1.95 9.40 -8.79
C GLY A 194 0.95 10.55 -8.62
N LEU A 195 0.26 10.60 -7.46
CA LEU A 195 -0.64 11.67 -7.07
C LEU A 195 0.06 12.86 -6.40
N LYS A 196 1.39 12.85 -6.31
CA LYS A 196 2.23 13.84 -5.59
C LYS A 196 1.88 14.00 -4.10
N ASN A 197 1.20 13.02 -3.49
CA ASN A 197 1.03 12.97 -2.04
C ASN A 197 2.25 12.29 -1.43
N PHE A 198 3.35 13.05 -1.31
CA PHE A 198 4.65 12.52 -0.90
C PHE A 198 4.70 12.10 0.57
N GLU A 199 3.89 12.71 1.44
CA GLU A 199 3.82 12.38 2.86
C GLU A 199 3.34 10.94 3.06
N ARG A 200 2.19 10.61 2.47
CA ARG A 200 1.63 9.27 2.55
C ARG A 200 2.47 8.26 1.76
N ALA A 201 3.03 8.66 0.62
CA ALA A 201 3.95 7.81 -0.13
C ALA A 201 5.18 7.40 0.70
N LEU A 202 5.77 8.35 1.46
CA LEU A 202 6.93 8.08 2.29
C LEU A 202 6.59 7.07 3.40
N TYR A 203 5.45 7.27 4.08
CA TYR A 203 4.95 6.32 5.08
C TYR A 203 4.77 4.92 4.48
N PHE A 204 4.16 4.80 3.31
CA PHE A 204 3.93 3.51 2.65
C PHE A 204 5.24 2.79 2.29
N TYR A 205 6.23 3.52 1.76
CA TYR A 205 7.54 2.93 1.50
C TYR A 205 8.27 2.54 2.78
N GLU A 206 8.15 3.33 3.85
CA GLU A 206 8.71 3.01 5.16
C GLU A 206 8.13 1.69 5.70
N GLN A 207 6.81 1.53 5.68
CA GLN A 207 6.15 0.30 6.12
C GLN A 207 6.62 -0.93 5.32
N ALA A 208 6.74 -0.80 4.00
CA ALA A 208 7.28 -1.88 3.15
C ALA A 208 8.70 -2.29 3.55
N ILE A 209 9.57 -1.34 3.92
CA ILE A 209 10.97 -1.58 4.29
C ILE A 209 11.08 -2.15 5.71
N THR A 210 10.19 -1.74 6.63
CA THR A 210 10.20 -2.19 8.03
C THR A 210 9.71 -3.62 8.22
N THR A 211 9.11 -4.23 7.20
CA THR A 211 8.65 -5.63 7.25
C THR A 211 9.78 -6.57 7.70
N PRO A 212 9.55 -7.41 8.73
CA PRO A 212 10.50 -8.43 9.15
C PRO A 212 10.85 -9.38 7.99
N ALA A 213 12.12 -9.47 7.63
CA ALA A 213 12.58 -10.26 6.49
C ALA A 213 13.92 -10.93 6.75
N MET A 214 14.01 -12.22 6.39
CA MET A 214 15.24 -13.01 6.44
C MET A 214 15.98 -13.04 5.09
N ALA A 215 15.26 -12.79 3.99
CA ALA A 215 15.80 -12.76 2.64
C ALA A 215 15.48 -11.42 1.97
N VAL A 216 16.37 -10.98 1.07
CA VAL A 216 16.17 -9.75 0.30
C VAL A 216 15.14 -10.00 -0.79
N SER A 217 14.10 -9.18 -0.85
CA SER A 217 13.17 -9.14 -1.96
C SER A 217 13.43 -7.94 -2.87
N HIS A 218 13.17 -8.09 -4.17
CA HIS A 218 13.25 -6.97 -5.12
C HIS A 218 12.24 -5.86 -4.76
N ILE A 219 11.10 -6.21 -4.18
CA ILE A 219 10.06 -5.25 -3.76
C ILE A 219 10.61 -4.31 -2.68
N MET A 220 11.28 -4.87 -1.65
CA MET A 220 11.93 -4.06 -0.60
C MET A 220 13.06 -3.19 -1.15
N LEU A 221 13.82 -3.69 -2.13
CA LEU A 221 14.91 -2.94 -2.73
C LEU A 221 14.38 -1.75 -3.55
N GLU A 222 13.32 -1.96 -4.34
CA GLU A 222 12.68 -0.87 -5.09
C GLU A 222 11.92 0.11 -4.21
N SER A 223 11.29 -0.34 -3.12
CA SER A 223 10.69 0.55 -2.13
C SER A 223 11.75 1.40 -1.43
N TYR A 224 12.90 0.82 -1.07
CA TYR A 224 14.02 1.54 -0.47
C TYR A 224 14.59 2.64 -1.38
N LYS A 225 14.78 2.34 -2.67
CA LYS A 225 15.20 3.33 -3.68
C LYS A 225 14.22 4.51 -3.74
N LYS A 226 12.91 4.22 -3.83
CA LYS A 226 11.86 5.25 -3.90
C LYS A 226 11.69 6.01 -2.59
N TYR A 227 11.88 5.36 -1.44
CA TYR A 227 11.92 6.01 -0.12
C TYR A 227 13.00 7.09 -0.03
N ILE A 228 14.21 6.80 -0.53
CA ILE A 228 15.28 7.82 -0.59
C ILE A 228 14.86 9.00 -1.48
N LEU A 229 14.31 8.72 -2.66
CA LEU A 229 13.90 9.79 -3.58
C LEU A 229 12.77 10.65 -3.00
N VAL A 230 11.72 10.03 -2.49
CA VAL A 230 10.57 10.75 -1.91
C VAL A 230 10.97 11.52 -0.65
N SER A 231 11.83 10.96 0.21
CA SER A 231 12.32 11.71 1.39
C SER A 231 13.17 12.93 1.00
N LEU A 232 13.98 12.84 -0.06
CA LEU A 232 14.71 14.00 -0.59
C LEU A 232 13.77 15.07 -1.16
N ILE A 233 12.69 14.68 -1.84
CA ILE A 233 11.70 15.60 -2.39
C ILE A 233 10.91 16.30 -1.27
N LEU A 234 10.41 15.54 -0.30
CA LEU A 234 9.51 16.06 0.75
C LEU A 234 10.27 16.80 1.86
N LEU A 235 11.34 16.20 2.39
CA LEU A 235 12.02 16.69 3.61
C LEU A 235 13.35 17.39 3.30
N GLY A 236 13.86 17.26 2.07
CA GLY A 236 15.18 17.75 1.68
C GLY A 236 16.34 16.98 2.30
N LYS A 237 16.10 15.84 2.95
CA LYS A 237 17.09 14.91 3.52
C LYS A 237 16.48 13.52 3.63
N VAL A 238 17.32 12.49 3.68
CA VAL A 238 16.83 11.12 3.87
C VAL A 238 16.34 10.94 5.31
N GLN A 239 15.07 10.55 5.46
CA GLN A 239 14.45 10.26 6.75
C GLN A 239 15.12 9.00 7.36
N GLN A 240 15.43 9.06 8.66
CA GLN A 240 16.03 7.94 9.36
C GLN A 240 14.99 6.84 9.54
N LEU A 241 15.36 5.62 9.16
CA LEU A 241 14.50 4.46 9.33
C LEU A 241 14.42 4.02 10.79
N PRO A 242 13.31 3.40 11.22
CA PRO A 242 13.17 2.89 12.57
C PRO A 242 14.21 1.82 12.93
N LYS A 243 14.54 1.69 14.21
CA LYS A 243 15.55 0.72 14.71
C LYS A 243 15.13 -0.75 14.54
N TYR A 244 13.82 -1.01 14.46
CA TYR A 244 13.27 -2.36 14.26
C TYR A 244 13.32 -2.81 12.79
N THR A 245 13.88 -2.00 11.87
CA THR A 245 14.09 -2.41 10.49
C THR A 245 14.96 -3.66 10.38
N SER A 246 14.60 -4.55 9.45
CA SER A 246 15.30 -5.80 9.21
C SER A 246 16.79 -5.59 8.90
N GLN A 247 17.66 -6.39 9.52
CA GLN A 247 19.13 -6.30 9.37
C GLN A 247 19.59 -6.44 7.91
N ILE A 248 18.83 -7.17 7.09
CA ILE A 248 19.09 -7.34 5.65
C ILE A 248 19.07 -6.00 4.88
N VAL A 249 18.31 -5.00 5.34
CA VAL A 249 18.22 -3.68 4.70
C VAL A 249 19.57 -2.97 4.77
N GLY A 250 20.17 -2.93 5.97
CA GLY A 250 21.48 -2.32 6.18
C GLY A 250 22.62 -3.11 5.54
N ARG A 251 22.57 -4.45 5.56
CA ARG A 251 23.65 -5.31 5.05
C ARG A 251 23.66 -5.48 3.53
N PHE A 252 22.50 -5.58 2.89
CA PHE A 252 22.42 -5.93 1.47
C PHE A 252 21.75 -4.86 0.63
N ILE A 253 20.58 -4.34 1.06
CA ILE A 253 19.83 -3.38 0.25
C ILE A 253 20.61 -2.06 0.09
N LYS A 254 21.14 -1.53 1.20
CA LYS A 254 21.90 -0.27 1.20
C LYS A 254 23.10 -0.29 0.22
N PRO A 255 23.99 -1.31 0.21
CA PRO A 255 25.04 -1.42 -0.81
C PRO A 255 24.52 -1.56 -2.24
N LEU A 256 23.44 -2.33 -2.45
CA LEU A 256 22.86 -2.53 -3.78
C LEU A 256 22.25 -1.23 -4.36
N SER A 257 21.80 -0.31 -3.50
CA SER A 257 21.28 1.00 -3.88
C SER A 257 22.30 2.14 -3.73
N ASN A 258 23.60 1.86 -3.88
CA ASN A 258 24.66 2.86 -3.63
C ASN A 258 24.48 4.16 -4.44
N ALA A 259 24.03 4.09 -5.69
CA ALA A 259 23.78 5.28 -6.53
C ALA A 259 22.77 6.26 -5.90
N TYR A 260 21.78 5.75 -5.15
CA TYR A 260 20.77 6.57 -4.46
C TYR A 260 21.34 7.21 -3.18
N HIS A 261 22.28 6.54 -2.50
CA HIS A 261 23.01 7.15 -1.39
C HIS A 261 24.02 8.20 -1.86
N GLU A 262 24.71 7.96 -2.97
CA GLU A 262 25.58 8.96 -3.60
C GLU A 262 24.75 10.19 -4.01
N LEU A 263 23.53 9.98 -4.53
CA LEU A 263 22.56 11.04 -4.82
C LEU A 263 22.19 11.83 -3.56
N ALA A 264 21.86 11.16 -2.46
CA ALA A 264 21.55 11.82 -1.19
C ALA A 264 22.76 12.59 -0.61
N GLN A 265 23.97 12.06 -0.77
CA GLN A 265 25.21 12.70 -0.32
C GLN A 265 25.46 13.99 -1.10
N VAL A 266 25.37 13.95 -2.44
CA VAL A 266 25.50 15.15 -3.27
C VAL A 266 24.35 16.13 -3.04
N TYR A 267 23.13 15.64 -2.80
CA TYR A 267 22.00 16.50 -2.43
C TYR A 267 22.28 17.32 -1.16
N SER A 268 23.02 16.74 -0.20
CA SER A 268 23.37 17.42 1.05
C SER A 268 24.33 18.61 0.85
N THR A 269 25.13 18.63 -0.23
CA THR A 269 26.05 19.74 -0.54
C THR A 269 25.31 20.98 -1.05
N ASN A 270 24.03 20.84 -1.42
CA ASN A 270 23.17 21.89 -1.97
C ASN A 270 23.65 22.45 -3.32
N ASN A 271 24.46 21.69 -4.06
CA ASN A 271 25.03 22.09 -5.35
C ASN A 271 24.28 21.44 -6.53
N PRO A 272 23.43 22.17 -7.26
CA PRO A 272 22.62 21.58 -8.32
C PRO A 272 23.41 21.15 -9.55
N SER A 273 24.54 21.79 -9.87
CA SER A 273 25.40 21.35 -10.98
C SER A 273 26.07 20.01 -10.69
N GLU A 274 26.53 19.82 -9.45
CA GLU A 274 27.13 18.55 -9.01
C GLU A 274 26.09 17.43 -8.99
N LEU A 275 24.88 17.73 -8.49
CA LEU A 275 23.77 16.77 -8.53
C LEU A 275 23.41 16.38 -9.98
N ARG A 276 23.38 17.35 -10.91
CA ARG A 276 23.15 17.07 -12.33
C ARG A 276 24.22 16.18 -12.95
N ASN A 277 25.50 16.41 -12.62
CA ASN A 277 26.61 15.58 -13.07
C ASN A 277 26.47 14.14 -12.56
N LEU A 278 26.06 13.97 -11.30
CA LEU A 278 25.81 12.65 -10.73
C LEU A 278 24.63 11.93 -11.39
N VAL A 279 23.53 12.65 -11.65
CA VAL A 279 22.37 12.10 -12.35
C VAL A 279 22.76 11.62 -13.75
N ASN A 280 23.63 12.35 -14.46
CA ASN A 280 24.15 11.94 -15.76
C ASN A 280 25.06 10.70 -15.63
N LYS A 281 25.95 10.68 -14.63
CA LYS A 281 26.86 9.54 -14.34
C LYS A 281 26.11 8.24 -14.10
N HIS A 282 25.03 8.27 -13.32
CA HIS A 282 24.22 7.08 -12.98
C HIS A 282 22.91 6.97 -13.77
N SER A 283 22.82 7.66 -14.91
CA SER A 283 21.58 7.78 -15.68
C SER A 283 21.01 6.43 -16.14
N GLU A 284 21.87 5.51 -16.56
CA GLU A 284 21.49 4.15 -16.94
C GLU A 284 20.87 3.38 -15.77
N THR A 285 21.43 3.52 -14.55
CA THR A 285 20.91 2.85 -13.35
C THR A 285 19.51 3.35 -13.00
N PHE A 286 19.30 4.68 -13.01
CA PHE A 286 17.99 5.27 -12.69
C PHE A 286 16.94 4.97 -13.77
N THR A 287 17.35 4.86 -15.03
CA THR A 287 16.45 4.50 -16.14
C THR A 287 16.07 3.02 -16.07
N ARG A 288 17.02 2.13 -15.79
CA ARG A 288 16.78 0.69 -15.58
C ARG A 288 15.79 0.45 -14.44
N ASP A 289 15.92 1.21 -13.36
CA ASP A 289 15.00 1.12 -12.21
C ASP A 289 13.66 1.83 -12.43
N ASN A 290 13.43 2.44 -13.61
CA ASN A 290 12.25 3.25 -13.94
C ASN A 290 11.97 4.41 -12.97
N ASN A 291 13.01 4.94 -12.32
CA ASN A 291 12.90 6.00 -11.30
C ASN A 291 13.42 7.37 -11.81
N MET A 292 13.82 7.47 -13.08
CA MET A 292 14.40 8.70 -13.67
C MET A 292 13.53 9.95 -13.48
N GLY A 293 12.21 9.82 -13.57
CA GLY A 293 11.29 10.95 -13.35
C GLY A 293 11.38 11.52 -11.93
N LEU A 294 11.46 10.65 -10.92
CA LEU A 294 11.59 11.06 -9.52
C LEU A 294 12.95 11.68 -9.23
N VAL A 295 14.02 11.17 -9.84
CA VAL A 295 15.36 11.78 -9.72
C VAL A 295 15.38 13.20 -10.28
N LYS A 296 14.68 13.46 -11.39
CA LYS A 296 14.49 14.83 -11.91
C LYS A 296 13.68 15.71 -10.95
N GLN A 297 12.67 15.13 -10.29
CA GLN A 297 11.94 15.85 -9.23
C GLN A 297 12.85 16.19 -8.04
N CYS A 298 13.76 15.30 -7.63
CA CYS A 298 14.78 15.63 -6.63
C CYS A 298 15.64 16.83 -7.08
N LEU A 299 16.04 16.89 -8.35
CA LEU A 299 16.79 18.05 -8.84
C LEU A 299 15.96 19.35 -8.73
N SER A 300 14.67 19.29 -9.07
CA SER A 300 13.77 20.45 -8.92
C SER A 300 13.52 20.84 -7.47
N SER A 301 13.39 19.86 -6.56
CA SER A 301 13.22 20.11 -5.12
C SER A 301 14.49 20.70 -4.51
N LEU A 302 15.68 20.40 -5.05
CA LEU A 302 16.92 21.03 -4.60
C LEU A 302 16.93 22.53 -4.91
N TYR A 303 16.48 22.92 -6.11
CA TYR A 303 16.33 24.33 -6.45
C TYR A 303 15.33 25.03 -5.53
N LYS A 304 14.15 24.42 -5.31
CA LYS A 304 13.13 24.92 -4.37
C LYS A 304 13.71 25.09 -2.95
N LYS A 305 14.44 24.09 -2.47
CA LYS A 305 15.11 24.12 -1.15
C LYS A 305 16.15 25.23 -1.04
N ASN A 306 16.94 25.46 -2.10
CA ASN A 306 17.91 26.55 -2.11
C ASN A 306 17.22 27.92 -2.04
N ILE A 307 16.07 28.09 -2.71
CA ILE A 307 15.25 29.30 -2.61
C ILE A 307 14.66 29.46 -1.21
N GLN A 308 14.10 28.39 -0.62
CA GLN A 308 13.60 28.40 0.77
C GLN A 308 14.70 28.72 1.79
N ARG A 309 15.96 28.42 1.52
CA ARG A 309 17.07 28.81 2.41
C ARG A 309 17.32 30.32 2.39
N LEU A 310 17.08 30.97 1.25
CA LEU A 310 17.28 32.42 1.11
C LEU A 310 16.27 33.21 1.96
N THR A 311 15.06 32.69 2.19
CA THR A 311 14.05 33.34 3.06
C THR A 311 14.51 33.45 4.51
N LYS A 312 15.38 32.55 4.95
CA LYS A 312 15.92 32.55 6.32
C LYS A 312 17.01 33.61 6.51
N THR A 313 17.62 34.08 5.43
CA THR A 313 18.77 35.00 5.48
C THR A 313 18.47 36.38 4.92
N PHE A 314 17.48 36.48 4.04
CA PHE A 314 17.13 37.72 3.35
C PHE A 314 15.66 38.05 3.57
N LEU A 315 15.37 39.34 3.77
CA LEU A 315 14.01 39.87 3.74
C LEU A 315 13.62 40.32 2.32
N THR A 316 14.55 40.90 1.58
CA THR A 316 14.35 41.32 0.19
C THR A 316 15.60 41.03 -0.61
N LEU A 317 15.44 40.45 -1.80
CA LEU A 317 16.54 40.00 -2.66
C LEU A 317 16.23 40.26 -4.13
N SER A 318 17.23 40.72 -4.90
CA SER A 318 17.08 40.86 -6.35
C SER A 318 16.91 39.51 -7.04
N LEU A 319 16.08 39.45 -8.09
CA LEU A 319 15.92 38.27 -8.93
C LEU A 319 17.25 37.82 -9.57
N GLN A 320 18.14 38.77 -9.89
CA GLN A 320 19.45 38.47 -10.46
C GLN A 320 20.37 37.77 -9.45
N ASP A 321 20.40 38.28 -8.21
CA ASP A 321 21.18 37.70 -7.13
C ASP A 321 20.64 36.32 -6.73
N MET A 322 19.32 36.17 -6.73
CA MET A 322 18.67 34.87 -6.52
C MET A 322 19.10 33.87 -7.60
N ALA A 323 19.04 34.25 -8.88
CA ALA A 323 19.47 33.40 -9.98
C ALA A 323 20.93 32.98 -9.84
N SER A 324 21.82 33.91 -9.48
CA SER A 324 23.24 33.63 -9.27
C SER A 324 23.48 32.66 -8.10
N ARG A 325 22.85 32.90 -6.94
CA ARG A 325 23.03 32.05 -5.73
C ARG A 325 22.44 30.65 -5.89
N VAL A 326 21.34 30.53 -6.61
CA VAL A 326 20.62 29.25 -6.83
C VAL A 326 21.14 28.51 -8.07
N GLN A 327 22.05 29.13 -8.85
CA GLN A 327 22.59 28.61 -10.11
C GLN A 327 21.50 28.40 -11.19
N LEU A 328 20.60 29.37 -11.33
CA LEU A 328 19.63 29.47 -12.43
C LEU A 328 20.23 30.29 -13.58
N SER A 329 19.71 30.11 -14.80
CA SER A 329 20.25 30.75 -16.00
C SER A 329 19.98 32.26 -16.10
N GLY A 330 19.04 32.78 -15.32
CA GLY A 330 18.71 34.21 -15.32
C GLY A 330 17.53 34.57 -14.41
N PRO A 331 17.20 35.87 -14.32
CA PRO A 331 16.16 36.38 -13.42
C PRO A 331 14.76 35.92 -13.80
N GLN A 332 14.51 35.66 -15.09
CA GLN A 332 13.24 35.15 -15.60
C GLN A 332 12.93 33.73 -15.08
N GLU A 333 13.94 32.86 -15.00
CA GLU A 333 13.76 31.53 -14.42
C GLU A 333 13.57 31.62 -12.90
N ALA A 334 14.31 32.50 -12.22
CA ALA A 334 14.10 32.75 -10.80
C ALA A 334 12.66 33.23 -10.51
N GLU A 335 12.14 34.14 -11.33
CA GLU A 335 10.76 34.64 -11.23
C GLU A 335 9.73 33.52 -11.40
N LYS A 336 9.90 32.63 -12.41
CA LYS A 336 9.03 31.47 -12.59
C LYS A 336 9.04 30.53 -11.39
N TYR A 337 10.23 30.22 -10.86
CA TYR A 337 10.35 29.36 -9.68
C TYR A 337 9.64 29.98 -8.47
N VAL A 338 9.86 31.27 -8.21
CA VAL A 338 9.20 31.96 -7.09
C VAL A 338 7.69 31.99 -7.28
N LEU A 339 7.19 32.27 -8.49
CA LEU A 339 5.76 32.26 -8.79
C LEU A 339 5.13 30.88 -8.52
N HIS A 340 5.74 29.80 -9.02
CA HIS A 340 5.24 28.45 -8.78
C HIS A 340 5.30 28.05 -7.30
N MET A 341 6.35 28.46 -6.58
CA MET A 341 6.45 28.18 -5.14
C MET A 341 5.40 28.97 -4.33
N ILE A 342 5.00 30.16 -4.76
CA ILE A 342 3.91 30.92 -4.13
C ILE A 342 2.57 30.24 -4.40
N GLU A 343 2.32 29.81 -5.64
CA GLU A 343 1.10 29.11 -6.03
C GLU A 343 0.95 27.76 -5.31
N ASP A 344 2.04 27.00 -5.18
CA ASP A 344 2.09 25.73 -4.44
C ASP A 344 2.05 25.92 -2.90
N GLY A 345 2.13 27.16 -2.39
CA GLY A 345 2.16 27.46 -0.95
C GLY A 345 3.47 27.06 -0.24
N GLU A 346 4.55 26.85 -0.98
CA GLU A 346 5.86 26.44 -0.45
C GLU A 346 6.69 27.63 0.07
N ILE A 347 6.35 28.85 -0.33
CA ILE A 347 7.00 30.09 0.10
C ILE A 347 5.98 31.23 0.21
N PHE A 348 6.15 32.08 1.22
CA PHE A 348 5.40 33.32 1.35
C PHE A 348 6.29 34.47 0.85
N ALA A 349 6.07 34.89 -0.39
CA ALA A 349 6.86 35.96 -1.01
C ALA A 349 6.00 36.81 -1.94
N SER A 350 6.43 38.03 -2.19
CA SER A 350 5.85 38.94 -3.19
C SER A 350 6.91 39.38 -4.19
N ILE A 351 6.53 39.46 -5.47
CA ILE A 351 7.40 39.82 -6.57
C ILE A 351 7.10 41.26 -6.99
N ASN A 352 8.10 42.13 -6.92
CA ASN A 352 8.03 43.47 -7.48
C ASN A 352 8.77 43.49 -8.83
N GLN A 353 8.02 43.39 -9.92
CA GLN A 353 8.57 43.39 -11.28
C GLN A 353 9.23 44.71 -11.68
N LYS A 354 8.80 45.85 -11.12
CA LYS A 354 9.35 47.17 -11.47
C LYS A 354 10.80 47.30 -11.03
N ASP A 355 11.09 46.82 -9.82
CA ASP A 355 12.42 46.93 -9.21
C ASP A 355 13.23 45.62 -9.37
N GLY A 356 12.61 44.55 -9.88
CA GLY A 356 13.25 43.23 -10.03
C GLY A 356 13.61 42.57 -8.70
N MET A 357 12.78 42.80 -7.67
CA MET A 357 13.02 42.37 -6.29
C MET A 357 11.95 41.38 -5.81
N VAL A 358 12.37 40.44 -4.98
CA VAL A 358 11.50 39.50 -4.25
C VAL A 358 11.55 39.86 -2.77
N SER A 359 10.41 40.21 -2.18
CA SER A 359 10.27 40.36 -0.73
C SER A 359 9.73 39.07 -0.14
N PHE A 360 10.42 38.52 0.84
CA PHE A 360 9.97 37.37 1.60
C PHE A 360 9.15 37.83 2.81
N HIS A 361 8.07 37.10 3.08
CA HIS A 361 7.16 37.34 4.19
C HIS A 361 7.18 36.12 5.12
N ASP A 362 6.86 36.37 6.40
CA ASP A 362 6.57 35.28 7.31
C ASP A 362 5.17 34.70 7.04
N ASN A 363 4.94 33.49 7.53
CA ASN A 363 3.69 32.75 7.37
C ASN A 363 2.50 33.64 7.83
N PRO A 364 1.49 33.90 6.99
CA PRO A 364 0.41 34.82 7.30
C PRO A 364 -0.51 34.34 8.44
N GLU A 365 -0.48 33.04 8.77
CA GLU A 365 -1.32 32.46 9.82
C GLU A 365 -0.89 32.94 11.22
N LYS A 366 -1.78 33.72 11.85
CA LYS A 366 -1.65 34.20 13.24
C LYS A 366 -2.28 33.26 14.27
N TYR A 367 -2.81 32.11 13.82
CA TYR A 367 -3.46 31.11 14.66
C TYR A 367 -4.68 31.59 15.46
N ASN A 368 -5.30 32.71 15.06
CA ASN A 368 -6.48 33.28 15.70
C ASN A 368 -7.74 33.18 14.80
N ASN A 369 -7.65 32.42 13.72
CA ASN A 369 -8.72 32.26 12.75
C ASN A 369 -9.67 31.12 13.15
N PRO A 370 -10.97 31.21 12.82
CA PRO A 370 -11.91 30.11 13.02
C PRO A 370 -11.51 28.84 12.23
N ALA A 371 -10.77 28.98 11.13
CA ALA A 371 -10.20 27.86 10.40
C ALA A 371 -9.22 27.04 11.25
N MET A 372 -8.39 27.69 12.07
CA MET A 372 -7.49 26.99 12.99
C MET A 372 -8.25 26.27 14.11
N LEU A 373 -9.34 26.85 14.61
CA LEU A 373 -10.22 26.16 15.55
C LEU A 373 -10.79 24.89 14.92
N HIS A 374 -11.28 24.97 13.68
CA HIS A 374 -11.80 23.80 12.97
C HIS A 374 -10.72 22.72 12.71
N ASN A 375 -9.50 23.13 12.34
CA ASN A 375 -8.39 22.18 12.19
C ASN A 375 -8.05 21.50 13.52
N ILE A 376 -8.02 22.24 14.63
CA ILE A 376 -7.79 21.66 15.96
C ILE A 376 -8.91 20.68 16.33
N ASP A 377 -10.16 21.03 16.07
CA ASP A 377 -11.29 20.13 16.32
C ASP A 377 -11.19 18.83 15.52
N GLN A 378 -10.79 18.91 14.24
CA GLN A 378 -10.58 17.72 13.40
C GLN A 378 -9.42 16.85 13.89
N GLU A 379 -8.27 17.45 14.24
CA GLU A 379 -7.14 16.70 14.79
C GLU A 379 -7.48 16.08 16.15
N MET A 380 -8.23 16.79 17.00
CA MET A 380 -8.74 16.26 18.26
C MET A 380 -9.65 15.04 18.04
N LEU A 381 -10.57 15.10 17.06
CA LEU A 381 -11.43 13.95 16.72
C LEU A 381 -10.60 12.75 16.25
N LYS A 382 -9.54 12.96 15.45
CA LYS A 382 -8.62 11.87 15.06
C LYS A 382 -7.91 11.26 16.27
N CYS A 383 -7.48 12.09 17.23
CA CYS A 383 -6.86 11.61 18.47
C CYS A 383 -7.85 10.80 19.33
N ILE A 384 -9.11 11.26 19.44
CA ILE A 384 -10.16 10.52 20.16
C ILE A 384 -10.42 9.17 19.50
N GLU A 385 -10.56 9.14 18.17
CA GLU A 385 -10.75 7.90 17.42
C GLU A 385 -9.56 6.94 17.58
N LEU A 386 -8.32 7.47 17.62
CA LEU A 386 -7.13 6.67 17.88
C LEU A 386 -7.10 6.12 19.31
N ASP A 387 -7.52 6.90 20.30
CA ASP A 387 -7.62 6.48 21.71
C ASP A 387 -8.62 5.34 21.90
N GLU A 388 -9.81 5.45 21.28
CA GLU A 388 -10.82 4.38 21.31
C GLU A 388 -10.30 3.10 20.63
N ARG A 389 -9.54 3.22 19.54
CA ARG A 389 -8.90 2.07 18.89
C ARG A 389 -7.80 1.45 19.76
N LEU A 390 -7.00 2.28 20.45
CA LEU A 390 -5.98 1.80 21.38
C LEU A 390 -6.61 1.03 22.55
N LYS A 391 -7.73 1.52 23.10
CA LYS A 391 -8.50 0.81 24.13
C LYS A 391 -9.03 -0.53 23.63
N ALA A 392 -9.55 -0.58 22.41
CA ALA A 392 -10.02 -1.84 21.82
C ALA A 392 -8.87 -2.85 21.66
N MET A 393 -7.71 -2.41 21.15
CA MET A 393 -6.52 -3.27 21.04
C MET A 393 -6.01 -3.73 22.42
N ASP A 394 -6.00 -2.85 23.42
CA ASP A 394 -5.59 -3.20 24.78
C ASP A 394 -6.54 -4.22 25.43
N GLN A 395 -7.85 -4.08 25.18
CA GLN A 395 -8.86 -5.04 25.60
C GLN A 395 -8.63 -6.41 24.94
N GLU A 396 -8.39 -6.47 23.63
CA GLU A 396 -8.09 -7.73 22.93
C GLU A 396 -6.84 -8.42 23.48
N ILE A 397 -5.78 -7.65 23.76
CA ILE A 397 -4.55 -8.17 24.36
C ILE A 397 -4.82 -8.71 25.77
N THR A 398 -5.60 -7.98 26.58
CA THR A 398 -5.92 -8.35 27.97
C THR A 398 -6.76 -9.62 28.05
N VAL A 399 -7.69 -9.82 27.12
CA VAL A 399 -8.55 -11.01 27.05
C VAL A 399 -7.79 -12.23 26.48
N ASN A 400 -6.64 -12.02 25.83
CA ASN A 400 -5.86 -13.11 25.25
C ASN A 400 -5.34 -14.07 26.35
N PRO A 401 -5.67 -15.37 26.31
CA PRO A 401 -5.32 -16.32 27.37
C PRO A 401 -3.80 -16.45 27.59
N GLN A 402 -2.97 -16.22 26.57
CA GLN A 402 -1.51 -16.22 26.73
C GLN A 402 -1.02 -15.03 27.57
N PHE A 403 -1.70 -13.88 27.45
CA PHE A 403 -1.40 -12.71 28.28
C PHE A 403 -1.90 -12.92 29.70
N VAL A 404 -3.11 -13.45 29.89
CA VAL A 404 -3.66 -13.78 31.22
C VAL A 404 -2.76 -14.78 31.96
N GLN A 405 -2.31 -15.86 31.29
CA GLN A 405 -1.39 -16.83 31.88
C GLN A 405 -0.03 -16.22 32.27
N LYS A 406 0.56 -15.37 31.43
CA LYS A 406 1.82 -14.69 31.76
C LYS A 406 1.66 -13.67 32.89
N SER A 407 0.51 -12.98 32.95
CA SER A 407 0.20 -11.98 33.97
C SER A 407 -0.07 -12.63 35.32
N MET A 408 -0.72 -13.81 35.33
CA MET A 408 -0.95 -14.58 36.55
C MET A 408 0.27 -15.39 37.01
N GLY A 409 1.15 -15.80 36.09
CA GLY A 409 2.34 -16.61 36.38
C GLY A 409 3.53 -15.86 37.02
N SER A 410 3.35 -14.61 37.44
CA SER A 410 4.38 -13.86 38.20
C SER A 410 4.08 -13.76 39.69
N GLN A 411 3.03 -14.41 40.21
CA GLN A 411 2.67 -14.40 41.63
C GLN A 411 3.01 -15.69 42.40
N GLU A 412 3.44 -16.77 41.75
CA GLU A 412 3.71 -18.06 42.45
C GLU A 412 5.19 -18.32 42.79
N ASP A 413 6.13 -17.47 42.38
CA ASP A 413 7.58 -17.67 42.61
C ASP A 413 8.17 -16.90 43.82
N ASP A 414 7.35 -16.25 44.66
CA ASP A 414 7.82 -15.53 45.88
C ASP A 414 7.42 -16.22 47.21
N SER A 415 6.97 -17.47 47.16
CA SER A 415 6.63 -18.24 48.35
C SER A 415 7.12 -19.69 48.29
N GLY A 416 8.42 -19.90 48.50
CA GLY A 416 8.93 -21.20 48.95
C GLY A 416 10.26 -21.68 48.38
N ASN A 417 11.38 -21.15 48.91
CA ASN A 417 12.52 -21.97 49.33
C ASN A 417 13.67 -21.08 49.85
N LYS A 418 13.63 -20.75 51.15
CA LYS A 418 14.85 -20.51 51.91
C LYS A 418 15.31 -21.86 52.46
N PRO A 419 16.45 -22.44 52.03
CA PRO A 419 17.02 -23.54 52.77
C PRO A 419 17.57 -22.99 54.09
N SER A 420 17.02 -23.49 55.19
CA SER A 420 17.47 -23.23 56.55
C SER A 420 18.93 -23.64 56.70
N SER A 421 19.78 -22.66 57.02
CA SER A 421 21.07 -22.85 57.65
C SER A 421 20.89 -23.51 59.02
N TYR A 422 21.35 -24.75 59.22
CA TYR A 422 21.90 -25.31 60.46
C TYR A 422 22.39 -26.75 60.22
N SER A 423 23.70 -26.92 60.05
CA SER A 423 24.52 -28.06 60.52
C SER A 423 26.00 -27.71 60.35
#